data_AF-A0AAW9B8H3-F1
#
_entry.id   AF-A0AAW9B8H3-F1
#
_cell.length_a   1.000
_cell.length_b   1.000
_cell.length_c   1.000
_cell.angle_alpha   90.00
_cell.angle_beta   90.00
_cell.angle_gamma   90.00
#
_symmetry.space_group_name_H-M   'P 1'
#
loop_
_entity.id
_entity.type
_entity.pdbx_description
1 polymer ?
#
loop_
_entity_poly.entity_id
_entity_poly.type
_entity_poly.pdbx_seq_one_letter_code
_entity_poly.pdbx_strand_id
1 'polypeptide(L)'
;MVNPETPMAQVLHQFNYCPCQYLEQNWIVPKQPWLLNLDGWRDNPNFNLWCLEEWALAPVPETAFNKPHHSLALLPPDALSTLMLTIGGALHSFAMRQVVLKKPKQCLNNVFGLDVARFLIQQGPMLLSQWPKG
;
A
#
# COMPACT_ATOMS: atom_id res chain seq x y z
N MET A 1 -13.06 6.68 0.87
CA MET A 1 -12.53 7.91 0.25
C MET A 1 -12.07 8.84 1.36
N VAL A 2 -10.76 9.00 1.56
CA VAL A 2 -10.21 9.97 2.51
C VAL A 2 -10.18 11.32 1.80
N ASN A 3 -10.87 12.31 2.34
CA ASN A 3 -10.90 13.67 1.78
C ASN A 3 -9.49 14.28 1.84
N PRO A 4 -9.04 15.02 0.83
CA PRO A 4 -7.74 15.69 0.82
C PRO A 4 -7.55 16.74 1.93
N GLU A 5 -8.62 17.04 2.70
CA GLU A 5 -8.63 17.96 3.83
C GLU A 5 -8.55 17.26 5.20
N THR A 6 -8.40 15.94 5.24
CA THR A 6 -8.38 15.19 6.51
C THR A 6 -7.16 15.61 7.33
N PRO A 7 -7.33 16.17 8.54
CA PRO A 7 -6.21 16.61 9.36
C PRO A 7 -5.23 15.45 9.64
N MET A 8 -3.92 15.72 9.63
CA MET A 8 -2.89 14.71 9.91
C MET A 8 -3.15 13.96 11.22
N ALA A 9 -3.60 14.67 12.25
CA ALA A 9 -3.99 14.08 13.53
C ALA A 9 -5.09 13.01 13.41
N GLN A 10 -6.07 13.22 12.51
CA GLN A 10 -7.12 12.24 12.25
C GLN A 10 -6.60 11.02 11.51
N VAL A 11 -5.72 11.21 10.52
CA VAL A 11 -5.08 10.10 9.79
C VAL A 11 -4.21 9.26 10.73
N LEU A 12 -3.45 9.91 11.61
CA LEU A 12 -2.65 9.24 12.65
C LEU A 12 -3.52 8.49 13.64
N HIS A 13 -4.64 9.08 14.06
CA HIS A 13 -5.60 8.38 14.92
C HIS A 13 -6.16 7.13 14.24
N GLN A 14 -6.56 7.24 12.96
CA GLN A 14 -7.04 6.09 12.19
C GLN A 14 -5.97 5.00 12.05
N PHE A 15 -4.74 5.38 11.74
CA PHE A 15 -3.62 4.44 11.65
C PHE A 15 -3.35 3.71 12.97
N ASN A 16 -3.37 4.43 14.10
CA ASN A 16 -3.03 3.83 15.39
C ASN A 16 -4.17 3.05 16.04
N TYR A 17 -5.43 3.40 15.74
CA TYR A 17 -6.58 2.90 16.51
C TYR A 17 -7.70 2.30 15.67
N CYS A 18 -7.64 2.39 14.33
CA CYS A 18 -8.68 1.87 13.44
C CYS A 18 -8.14 0.87 12.40
N PRO A 19 -7.47 -0.23 12.82
CA PRO A 19 -6.88 -1.20 11.89
C PRO A 19 -7.86 -1.82 10.90
N CYS A 20 -9.13 -1.99 11.25
CA CYS A 20 -10.15 -2.58 10.36
C CYS A 20 -10.39 -1.75 9.09
N GLN A 21 -10.04 -0.46 9.09
CA GLN A 21 -10.20 0.42 7.93
C GLN A 21 -9.19 0.15 6.81
N TYR A 22 -8.01 -0.39 7.14
CA TYR A 22 -6.94 -0.63 6.16
C TYR A 22 -6.43 -2.07 6.15
N LEU A 23 -6.83 -2.91 7.11
CA LEU A 23 -6.39 -4.30 7.18
C LEU A 23 -6.99 -5.16 6.06
N GLU A 24 -6.14 -6.00 5.50
CA GLU A 24 -6.48 -6.98 4.47
C GLU A 24 -7.18 -8.21 5.06
N GLN A 25 -8.24 -8.68 4.40
CA GLN A 25 -9.09 -9.76 4.93
C GLN A 25 -8.32 -11.06 5.21
N ASN A 26 -7.26 -11.33 4.44
CA ASN A 26 -6.42 -12.51 4.59
C ASN A 26 -5.72 -12.61 5.94
N TRP A 27 -5.61 -11.52 6.70
CA TRP A 27 -5.11 -11.54 8.07
C TRP A 27 -6.18 -12.04 9.06
N ILE A 28 -7.46 -11.82 8.76
CA ILE A 28 -8.60 -12.20 9.61
C ILE A 28 -8.99 -13.66 9.39
N VAL A 29 -9.04 -14.11 8.12
CA VAL A 29 -9.52 -15.46 7.74
C VAL A 29 -8.91 -16.59 8.58
N PRO A 30 -7.59 -16.62 8.86
CA PRO A 30 -7.00 -17.71 9.63
C PRO A 30 -7.36 -17.71 11.12
N LYS A 31 -7.74 -16.55 11.68
CA LYS A 31 -8.00 -16.38 13.11
C LYS A 31 -9.49 -16.43 13.42
N GLN A 32 -10.29 -15.64 12.71
CA GLN A 32 -11.71 -15.44 13.00
C GLN A 32 -12.49 -15.15 11.71
N PRO A 33 -12.69 -16.15 10.82
CA PRO A 33 -13.29 -15.93 9.50
C PRO A 33 -14.74 -15.42 9.55
N TRP A 34 -15.46 -15.72 10.64
CA TRP A 34 -16.84 -15.28 10.85
C TRP A 34 -16.97 -13.75 11.02
N LEU A 35 -15.90 -13.05 11.42
CA LEU A 35 -15.88 -11.60 11.57
C LEU A 35 -16.19 -10.90 10.23
N LEU A 36 -15.78 -11.50 9.11
CA LEU A 36 -16.01 -10.95 7.77
C LEU A 36 -17.48 -10.97 7.35
N ASN A 37 -18.32 -11.75 8.04
CA ASN A 37 -19.76 -11.85 7.78
C ASN A 37 -20.58 -10.79 8.51
N LEU A 38 -19.96 -9.98 9.39
CA LEU A 38 -20.66 -8.89 10.05
C LEU A 38 -20.71 -7.66 9.13
N ASP A 39 -21.92 -7.16 8.90
CA ASP A 39 -22.12 -5.91 8.18
C ASP A 39 -21.41 -4.75 8.90
N GLY A 40 -20.66 -3.96 8.13
CA GLY A 40 -19.92 -2.82 8.67
C GLY A 40 -18.73 -3.19 9.56
N TRP A 41 -18.20 -4.41 9.49
CA TRP A 41 -17.06 -4.83 10.32
C TRP A 41 -15.84 -3.90 10.23
N ARG A 42 -15.63 -3.23 9.09
CA ARG A 42 -14.53 -2.28 8.88
C ARG A 42 -14.62 -1.03 9.76
N ASP A 43 -15.82 -0.65 10.18
CA ASP A 43 -16.09 0.54 10.99
C ASP A 43 -16.44 0.19 12.44
N ASN A 44 -16.35 -1.09 12.83
CA ASN A 44 -16.71 -1.56 14.16
C ASN A 44 -15.58 -1.29 15.19
N PRO A 45 -15.80 -0.46 16.22
CA PRO A 45 -14.77 -0.14 17.21
C PRO A 45 -14.30 -1.35 18.03
N ASN A 46 -15.19 -2.31 18.31
CA ASN A 46 -14.83 -3.52 19.06
C ASN A 46 -13.89 -4.41 18.24
N PHE A 47 -14.04 -4.40 16.92
CA PHE A 47 -13.13 -5.15 16.05
C PHE A 47 -11.78 -4.46 15.97
N ASN A 48 -11.75 -3.13 15.92
CA ASN A 48 -10.51 -2.39 16.01
C ASN A 48 -9.75 -2.75 17.29
N LEU A 49 -10.42 -2.76 18.45
CA LEU A 49 -9.82 -3.19 19.71
C LEU A 49 -9.29 -4.64 19.64
N TRP A 50 -10.11 -5.58 19.16
CA TRP A 50 -9.67 -6.97 18.99
C TRP A 50 -8.42 -7.07 18.10
N CYS A 51 -8.36 -6.35 16.98
CA CYS A 51 -7.20 -6.32 16.10
C CYS A 51 -5.95 -5.79 16.84
N LEU A 52 -6.10 -4.70 17.60
CA LEU A 52 -4.99 -4.11 18.35
C LEU A 52 -4.42 -5.10 19.38
N GLU A 53 -5.29 -5.83 20.08
CA GLU A 53 -4.90 -6.82 21.07
C GLU A 53 -4.30 -8.08 20.42
N GLU A 54 -4.95 -8.64 19.40
CA GLU A 54 -4.57 -9.88 18.73
C GLU A 54 -3.19 -9.79 18.05
N TRP A 55 -2.86 -8.64 17.47
CA TRP A 55 -1.57 -8.39 16.82
C TRP A 55 -0.60 -7.56 17.67
N ALA A 56 -0.95 -7.26 18.92
CA ALA A 56 -0.16 -6.43 19.84
C ALA A 56 0.33 -5.12 19.19
N LEU A 57 -0.59 -4.43 18.49
CA LEU A 57 -0.27 -3.20 17.75
C LEU A 57 -0.14 -2.04 18.74
N ALA A 58 1.09 -1.58 18.94
CA ALA A 58 1.37 -0.42 19.77
C ALA A 58 1.16 0.89 18.96
N PRO A 59 0.58 1.95 19.57
CA PRO A 59 0.50 3.24 18.94
C PRO A 59 1.89 3.79 18.59
N VAL A 60 2.03 4.30 17.37
CA VAL A 60 3.25 4.92 16.87
C VAL A 60 3.19 6.43 17.15
N PRO A 61 4.24 7.02 17.75
CA PRO A 61 4.26 8.46 18.03
C PRO A 61 4.34 9.26 16.73
N GLU A 62 3.72 10.44 16.71
CA GLU A 62 3.70 11.33 15.55
C GLU A 62 5.10 11.65 15.01
N THR A 63 6.09 11.77 15.89
CA THR A 63 7.49 12.04 15.54
C THR A 63 8.11 10.97 14.64
N ALA A 64 7.60 9.74 14.66
CA ALA A 64 8.07 8.68 13.76
C ALA A 64 7.76 8.99 12.29
N PHE A 65 6.69 9.75 12.03
CA PHE A 65 6.22 10.10 10.68
C PHE A 65 6.85 11.40 10.14
N ASN A 66 7.75 12.03 10.89
CA ASN A 66 8.57 13.14 10.39
C ASN A 66 9.54 12.71 9.28
N LYS A 67 9.80 11.41 9.17
CA LYS A 67 10.60 10.82 8.08
C LYS A 67 9.70 10.53 6.88
N PRO A 68 9.99 11.07 5.68
CA PRO A 68 9.12 10.92 4.51
C PRO A 68 8.75 9.48 4.13
N HIS A 69 9.66 8.53 4.36
CA HIS A 69 9.42 7.12 4.06
C HIS A 69 8.47 6.42 5.06
N HIS A 70 8.41 6.88 6.31
CA HIS A 70 7.44 6.37 7.29
C HIS A 70 6.04 6.94 7.03
N SER A 71 5.94 8.17 6.52
CA SER A 71 4.67 8.80 6.15
C SER A 71 3.93 8.05 5.03
N LEU A 72 4.62 7.19 4.27
CA LEU A 72 3.99 6.33 3.27
C LEU A 72 2.92 5.41 3.85
N ALA A 73 3.07 5.01 5.12
CA ALA A 73 2.07 4.19 5.83
C ALA A 73 0.75 4.92 6.07
N LEU A 74 0.74 6.25 5.96
CA LEU A 74 -0.44 7.10 6.13
C LEU A 74 -1.17 7.38 4.81
N LEU A 75 -0.66 6.86 3.68
CA LEU A 75 -1.34 6.98 2.40
C LEU A 75 -2.64 6.18 2.40
N PRO A 76 -3.70 6.65 1.72
CA PRO A 76 -4.88 5.86 1.48
C PRO A 76 -4.52 4.52 0.79
N PRO A 77 -5.24 3.42 1.07
CA PRO A 77 -4.91 2.09 0.55
C PRO A 77 -4.70 2.05 -0.98
N ASP A 78 -5.55 2.72 -1.75
CA ASP A 78 -5.43 2.75 -3.22
C ASP A 78 -4.16 3.47 -3.70
N ALA A 79 -3.81 4.58 -3.02
CA ALA A 79 -2.60 5.35 -3.32
C ALA A 79 -1.35 4.57 -2.92
N LEU A 80 -1.37 3.91 -1.76
CA LEU A 80 -0.29 3.05 -1.30
C LEU A 80 -0.10 1.84 -2.24
N SER A 81 -1.19 1.20 -2.67
CA SER A 81 -1.18 0.09 -3.62
C SER A 81 -0.56 0.52 -4.97
N THR A 82 -0.98 1.66 -5.51
CA THR A 82 -0.41 2.23 -6.73
C THR A 82 1.07 2.54 -6.59
N LEU A 83 1.48 3.11 -5.45
CA LEU A 83 2.88 3.37 -5.14
C LEU A 83 3.70 2.08 -5.08
N MET A 84 3.22 1.07 -4.33
CA MET A 84 3.89 -0.23 -4.20
C MET A 84 4.04 -0.93 -5.54
N LEU A 85 2.98 -0.91 -6.36
CA LEU A 85 3.01 -1.45 -7.71
C LEU A 85 4.07 -0.73 -8.56
N THR A 86 4.07 0.61 -8.55
CA THR A 86 5.04 1.41 -9.31
C THR A 86 6.48 1.17 -8.87
N ILE A 87 6.73 1.05 -7.55
CA ILE A 87 8.04 0.69 -7.00
C ILE A 87 8.45 -0.71 -7.47
N GLY A 88 7.55 -1.69 -7.41
CA GLY A 88 7.79 -3.04 -7.92
C GLY A 88 8.15 -3.04 -9.40
N GLY A 89 7.44 -2.25 -10.21
CA GLY A 89 7.77 -2.06 -11.62
C GLY A 89 9.11 -1.36 -11.85
N ALA A 90 9.47 -0.38 -11.02
CA ALA A 90 10.75 0.33 -11.10
C ALA A 90 11.92 -0.63 -10.83
N LEU A 91 11.79 -1.49 -9.83
CA LEU A 91 12.76 -2.55 -9.50
C LEU A 91 12.95 -3.55 -10.65
N HIS A 92 11.92 -3.76 -11.48
CA HIS A 92 11.97 -4.66 -12.64
C HIS A 92 12.16 -3.93 -13.98
N SER A 93 12.45 -2.63 -13.98
CA SER A 93 12.49 -1.80 -15.19
C SER A 93 13.50 -2.28 -16.24
N PHE A 94 14.66 -2.79 -15.81
CA PHE A 94 15.65 -3.41 -16.71
C PHE A 94 15.09 -4.64 -17.43
N ALA A 95 14.41 -5.53 -16.71
CA ALA A 95 13.78 -6.71 -17.30
C ALA A 95 12.60 -6.33 -18.21
N MET A 96 11.79 -5.34 -17.80
CA MET A 96 10.67 -4.84 -18.60
C MET A 96 11.11 -4.24 -19.94
N ARG A 97 12.29 -3.60 -20.01
CA ARG A 97 12.87 -3.12 -21.29
C ARG A 97 13.17 -4.24 -22.28
N GLN A 98 13.46 -5.45 -21.80
CA GLN A 98 13.79 -6.60 -22.65
C GLN A 98 12.53 -7.30 -23.18
N VAL A 99 11.33 -6.85 -22.80
CA VAL A 99 10.07 -7.41 -23.29
C VAL A 99 9.77 -6.91 -24.70
N VAL A 100 10.14 -7.72 -25.70
CA VAL A 100 9.90 -7.42 -27.12
C VAL A 100 8.56 -8.00 -27.62
N LEU A 101 8.03 -9.02 -26.94
CA LEU A 101 6.81 -9.72 -27.35
C LEU A 101 5.54 -8.91 -27.04
N LYS A 102 4.57 -8.95 -27.98
CA LYS A 102 3.30 -8.21 -27.90
C LYS A 102 2.47 -8.58 -26.66
N LYS A 103 2.30 -9.87 -26.37
CA LYS A 103 1.42 -10.35 -25.28
C LYS A 103 1.95 -9.99 -23.89
N PRO A 104 3.24 -10.22 -23.56
CA PRO A 104 3.79 -9.76 -22.27
C PRO A 104 3.76 -8.23 -22.13
N LYS A 105 3.99 -7.47 -23.22
CA LYS A 105 3.87 -6.00 -23.19
C LYS A 105 2.44 -5.53 -22.91
N GLN A 106 1.43 -6.19 -23.48
CA GLN A 106 0.02 -5.95 -23.15
C GLN A 106 -0.28 -6.28 -21.69
N CYS A 107 0.28 -7.35 -21.15
CA CYS A 107 0.14 -7.68 -19.73
C CYS A 107 0.69 -6.57 -18.83
N LEU A 108 1.90 -6.06 -19.11
CA LEU A 108 2.47 -4.93 -18.37
C LEU A 108 1.57 -3.68 -18.44
N ASN A 109 1.05 -3.35 -19.62
CA ASN A 109 0.14 -2.22 -19.78
C ASN A 109 -1.17 -2.41 -19.02
N ASN A 110 -1.69 -3.63 -18.93
CA ASN A 110 -2.92 -3.92 -18.18
C ASN A 110 -2.71 -3.81 -16.67
N VAL A 111 -1.53 -4.18 -16.18
CA VAL A 111 -1.19 -4.12 -14.75
C VAL A 111 -0.88 -2.70 -14.31
N PHE A 112 0.01 -1.99 -15.02
CA PHE A 112 0.47 -0.67 -14.61
C PHE A 112 -0.37 0.48 -15.17
N GLY A 113 -1.14 0.25 -16.24
CA GLY A 113 -1.63 1.32 -17.11
C GLY A 113 -0.58 1.74 -18.13
N LEU A 114 -1.04 2.29 -19.26
CA LEU A 114 -0.16 2.60 -20.40
C LEU A 114 0.94 3.62 -20.05
N ASP A 115 0.59 4.67 -19.31
CA ASP A 115 1.51 5.77 -19.00
C ASP A 115 2.56 5.36 -17.98
N VAL A 116 2.16 4.68 -16.91
CA VAL A 116 3.08 4.17 -15.89
C VAL A 116 3.97 3.08 -16.49
N ALA A 117 3.44 2.16 -17.30
CA ALA A 117 4.25 1.16 -18.00
C ALA A 117 5.31 1.81 -18.90
N ARG A 118 4.93 2.86 -19.65
CA ARG A 118 5.86 3.62 -20.50
C ARG A 118 6.93 4.31 -19.65
N PHE A 119 6.53 4.99 -18.57
CA PHE A 119 7.45 5.63 -17.63
C PHE A 119 8.45 4.63 -17.06
N LEU A 120 7.99 3.49 -16.55
CA LEU A 120 8.85 2.46 -15.97
C LEU A 120 9.84 1.87 -16.98
N ILE A 121 9.39 1.61 -18.20
CA ILE A 121 10.27 1.10 -19.27
C ILE A 121 11.30 2.15 -19.69
N GLN A 122 10.89 3.42 -19.83
CA GLN A 122 11.77 4.46 -20.37
C GLN A 122 12.69 5.07 -19.30
N GLN A 123 12.12 5.44 -18.16
CA GLN A 123 12.77 6.22 -17.10
C GLN A 123 13.16 5.38 -15.88
N GLY A 124 12.56 4.21 -15.69
CA GLY A 124 12.84 3.32 -14.55
C GLY A 124 14.34 3.08 -14.31
N PRO A 125 15.15 2.72 -15.33
CA PRO A 125 16.58 2.49 -15.13
C PRO A 125 17.36 3.73 -14.67
N MET A 126 16.82 4.92 -14.90
CA MET A 126 17.43 6.23 -14.59
C MET A 126 16.97 6.80 -13.24
N LEU A 127 16.10 6.12 -12.50
CA LEU A 127 15.58 6.61 -11.21
C LEU A 127 16.65 6.76 -10.13
N LEU A 128 17.68 5.90 -10.18
CA LEU A 128 18.79 5.91 -9.24
C LEU A 128 20.09 5.90 -10.03
N SER A 129 21.03 6.78 -9.66
CA SER A 129 22.36 6.83 -10.29
C SER A 129 23.12 5.51 -10.13
N GLN A 130 22.87 4.79 -9.04
CA GLN A 130 23.39 3.46 -8.78
C GLN A 130 22.29 2.61 -8.12
N TRP A 131 21.80 1.61 -8.86
CA TRP A 131 20.92 0.61 -8.28
C TRP A 131 21.71 -0.25 -7.28
N PRO A 132 21.21 -0.47 -6.06
CA PRO A 132 21.84 -1.37 -5.11
C PRO A 132 22.06 -2.74 -5.73
N LYS A 133 23.23 -3.35 -5.49
CA LYS A 133 23.43 -4.76 -5.78
C LYS A 133 22.62 -5.53 -4.73
N GLY A 134 21.64 -6.30 -5.20
CA GLY A 134 20.77 -7.12 -4.36
C GLY A 134 21.55 -8.08 -3.48
#